data_AF-A0A3C2AAQ8-F1
#
_entry.id   AF-A0A3C2AAQ8-F1
#
_cell.length_a   1.000
_cell.length_b   1.000
_cell.length_c   1.000
_cell.angle_alpha   90.00
_cell.angle_beta   90.00
_cell.angle_gamma   90.00
#
_symmetry.space_group_name_H-M   'P 1'
#
loop_
_entity.id
_entity.type
_entity.pdbx_description
1 polymer ?
#
loop_
_entity_poly.entity_id
_entity_poly.type
_entity_poly.pdbx_seq_one_letter_code
_entity_poly.pdbx_strand_id
1 'polypeptide(L)' 'IASSGKESAALYLGMAEKQFVEGAIKIGELSHVTDSHNKVLREYEEAKTALLDAYMQLELTVGISLHTRP' A
#
# COMPACT_ATOMS: atom_id res chain seq x y z
N ILE A 1 10.16 -0.22 3.24
CA ILE A 1 9.74 -1.06 2.10
C ILE A 1 8.27 -0.80 1.73
N ALA A 2 7.36 -0.67 2.69
CA ALA A 2 5.91 -0.59 2.41
C ALA A 2 5.43 0.66 1.64
N SER A 3 5.85 1.89 1.98
CA SER A 3 5.29 3.09 1.30
C SER A 3 5.85 3.32 -0.11
N SER A 4 7.15 3.09 -0.33
CA SER A 4 7.79 3.27 -1.64
C SER A 4 7.28 2.26 -2.68
N GLY A 5 6.96 1.05 -2.24
CA GLY A 5 6.34 0.02 -3.08
C GLY A 5 4.93 0.41 -3.51
N LYS A 6 4.12 0.96 -2.58
CA LYS A 6 2.77 1.47 -2.87
C LYS A 6 2.82 2.62 -3.89
N GLU A 7 3.68 3.61 -3.69
CA GLU A 7 3.80 4.75 -4.60
C GLU A 7 4.22 4.32 -6.01
N SER A 8 5.19 3.41 -6.09
CA SER A 8 5.64 2.86 -7.38
C SER A 8 4.51 2.10 -8.09
N ALA A 9 3.77 1.25 -7.36
CA ALA A 9 2.64 0.49 -7.91
C ALA A 9 1.52 1.40 -8.43
N ALA A 10 1.22 2.50 -7.71
CA ALA A 10 0.24 3.49 -8.15
C ALA A 10 0.68 4.21 -9.44
N LEU A 11 1.98 4.53 -9.54
CA LEU A 11 2.53 5.16 -10.73
C LEU A 11 2.49 4.22 -11.95
N TYR A 12 2.81 2.94 -11.76
CA TYR A 12 2.69 1.92 -12.81
C TYR A 12 1.25 1.69 -13.25
N LEU A 13 0.28 1.72 -12.33
CA LEU A 13 -1.13 1.63 -12.68
C LEU A 13 -1.57 2.81 -13.55
N GLY A 14 -1.23 4.04 -13.17
CA GLY A 14 -1.56 5.23 -13.97
C GLY A 14 -0.92 5.23 -15.36
N MET A 15 0.30 4.69 -15.49
CA MET A 15 0.94 4.49 -16.79
C MET A 15 0.20 3.43 -17.63
N ALA A 16 -0.16 2.30 -17.02
CA ALA A 16 -0.88 1.23 -17.71
C ALA A 16 -2.28 1.68 -18.17
N GLU A 17 -3.00 2.44 -17.34
CA GLU A 17 -4.30 3.03 -17.71
C GLU A 17 -4.16 3.95 -18.94
N LYS A 18 -3.15 4.82 -18.95
CA LYS A 18 -2.87 5.69 -20.09
C LYS A 18 -2.54 4.87 -21.35
N GLN A 19 -1.69 3.86 -21.23
CA GLN A 19 -1.33 2.99 -22.34
C GLN A 19 -2.53 2.18 -22.85
N PHE A 20 -3.46 1.80 -21.98
CA PHE A 20 -4.68 1.09 -22.38
C PHE A 20 -5.62 2.01 -23.16
N VAL A 21 -5.81 3.26 -22.70
CA VAL A 21 -6.62 4.27 -23.41
C VAL A 21 -6.02 4.61 -24.78
N GLU A 22 -4.68 4.65 -24.88
CA GLU A 22 -3.95 4.85 -26.14
C GLU A 22 -3.94 3.59 -27.04
N GLY A 23 -4.48 2.45 -26.57
CA GLY A 23 -4.53 1.19 -27.30
C GLY A 23 -3.17 0.47 -27.39
N ALA A 24 -2.18 0.90 -26.61
CA ALA A 24 -0.83 0.33 -26.58
C ALA A 24 -0.75 -1.00 -25.81
N ILE A 25 -1.65 -1.23 -24.84
CA ILE A 25 -1.74 -2.48 -24.08
C ILE A 25 -3.15 -3.06 -24.11
N LYS A 26 -3.28 -4.36 -23.88
CA LYS A 26 -4.58 -5.06 -23.85
C LYS A 26 -5.22 -4.99 -22.45
N ILE A 27 -6.54 -5.18 -22.38
CA ILE A 27 -7.27 -5.19 -21.11
C ILE A 27 -6.72 -6.22 -20.10
N GLY A 28 -6.21 -7.36 -20.59
CA GLY A 28 -5.59 -8.38 -19.73
C GLY A 28 -4.31 -7.87 -19.05
N GLU A 29 -3.49 -7.07 -19.74
CA GLU A 29 -2.27 -6.48 -19.17
C GLU A 29 -2.64 -5.41 -18.13
N LEU A 30 -3.64 -4.57 -18.42
CA LEU A 30 -4.17 -3.61 -17.44
C LEU A 30 -4.72 -4.33 -16.19
N SER A 31 -5.41 -5.45 -16.36
CA SER A 31 -5.91 -6.27 -15.25
C SER A 31 -4.77 -6.78 -14.37
N HIS A 32 -3.70 -7.31 -14.97
CA HIS A 32 -2.54 -7.79 -14.21
C HIS A 32 -1.84 -6.69 -13.41
N VAL A 33 -1.70 -5.49 -13.98
CA VAL A 33 -1.12 -4.34 -13.28
C VAL A 33 -2.04 -3.89 -12.13
N THR A 34 -3.35 -3.86 -12.36
CA THR A 34 -4.37 -3.56 -11.33
C THR A 34 -4.32 -4.55 -10.18
N ASP A 35 -4.24 -5.85 -10.46
CA ASP A 35 -4.14 -6.89 -9.45
C ASP A 35 -2.86 -6.76 -8.61
N SER A 36 -1.75 -6.43 -9.26
CA SER A 36 -0.47 -6.18 -8.60
C SER A 36 -0.54 -4.95 -7.68
N HIS A 37 -1.16 -3.86 -8.14
CA HIS A 37 -1.41 -2.68 -7.31
C HIS A 37 -2.26 -3.01 -6.08
N ASN A 38 -3.35 -3.76 -6.27
CA ASN A 38 -4.25 -4.15 -5.18
C ASN A 38 -3.57 -5.07 -4.15
N LYS A 39 -2.67 -5.94 -4.60
CA LYS A 39 -1.85 -6.77 -3.72
C LYS A 39 -0.93 -5.91 -2.85
N VAL A 40 -0.17 -5.00 -3.47
CA VAL A 40 0.75 -4.10 -2.75
C VAL A 40 -0.01 -3.19 -1.77
N LEU A 41 -1.19 -2.71 -2.15
CA LEU A 41 -2.03 -1.90 -1.28
C LEU A 41 -2.51 -2.67 -0.04
N ARG A 42 -2.86 -3.95 -0.21
CA ARG A 42 -3.24 -4.83 0.90
C ARG A 42 -2.07 -5.09 1.84
N GLU A 43 -0.91 -5.42 1.31
CA GLU A 43 0.32 -5.63 2.10
C GLU A 43 0.69 -4.36 2.90
N TYR A 44 0.48 -3.18 2.32
CA TYR A 44 0.69 -1.90 3.00
C TYR A 44 -0.27 -1.71 4.19
N GLU A 45 -1.57 -1.94 4.00
CA GLU A 45 -2.55 -1.79 5.09
C GLU A 45 -2.36 -2.85 6.19
N GLU A 46 -1.97 -4.07 5.83
CA GLU A 46 -1.58 -5.11 6.80
C GLU A 46 -0.37 -4.68 7.62
N ALA A 47 0.69 -4.17 6.96
CA ALA A 47 1.87 -3.67 7.65
C ALA A 47 1.57 -2.47 8.57
N LYS A 48 0.67 -1.58 8.15
CA LYS A 48 0.21 -0.45 8.95
C LYS A 48 -0.58 -0.92 10.17
N THR A 49 -1.47 -1.89 10.01
CA THR A 49 -2.24 -2.48 11.12
C THR A 49 -1.31 -3.15 12.12
N ALA A 50 -0.37 -3.97 11.63
CA ALA A 50 0.63 -4.62 12.49
C ALA A 50 1.50 -3.61 13.26
N LEU A 51 1.83 -2.47 12.64
CA LEU A 51 2.54 -1.39 13.33
C LEU A 51 1.69 -0.79 14.46
N LEU A 52 0.42 -0.49 14.19
CA LEU A 52 -0.50 0.05 15.20
C LEU A 52 -0.69 -0.93 16.37
N ASP A 53 -0.84 -2.23 16.07
CA ASP A 53 -0.94 -3.27 17.09
C ASP A 53 0.33 -3.36 17.94
N ALA A 54 1.50 -3.28 17.31
CA ALA A 54 2.78 -3.25 18.03
C ALA A 54 2.91 -2.02 18.94
N TYR A 55 2.45 -0.85 18.48
CA TYR A 55 2.40 0.37 19.30
C TYR A 55 1.47 0.19 20.50
N MET A 56 0.28 -0.37 20.31
CA MET A 56 -0.67 -0.62 21.40
C MET A 56 -0.12 -1.63 22.43
N GLN A 57 0.53 -2.70 21.98
CA GLN A 57 1.20 -3.65 22.87
C GLN A 57 2.35 -3.01 23.65
N LEU A 58 3.11 -2.12 22.99
CA LEU A 58 4.16 -1.36 23.65
C LEU A 58 3.56 -0.45 24.74
N GLU A 59 2.50 0.30 24.46
CA GLU A 59 1.79 1.14 25.44
C GLU A 59 1.34 0.34 26.68
N LEU A 60 0.77 -0.84 26.47
CA LEU A 60 0.38 -1.75 27.56
C LEU A 60 1.59 -2.20 28.39
N THR A 61 2.76 -2.40 27.75
CA THR A 61 3.97 -2.88 28.40
C THR A 61 4.66 -1.78 29.22
N VAL A 62 4.74 -0.55 28.68
CA VAL A 62 5.37 0.58 29.38
C VAL A 62 4.42 1.34 30.30
N GLY A 63 3.10 1.12 30.20
CA GLY A 63 2.08 1.75 31.04
C GLY A 63 1.88 3.25 30.76
N ILE A 64 2.36 3.75 29.61
CA ILE A 64 2.26 5.15 29.20
C ILE A 64 1.63 5.19 27.81
N SER A 65 0.61 6.03 27.62
CA SER A 65 0.05 6.27 26.28
C SER A 65 1.04 7.04 25.40
N LEU A 66 1.38 6.46 24.26
CA LEU A 66 2.24 7.04 23.22
C LEU A 66 1.44 7.94 22.26
N HIS A 67 0.11 7.95 22.36
CA HIS A 67 -0.78 8.86 21.63
C HIS A 67 -0.63 10.32 22.05
N THR A 68 0.00 10.57 23.20
CA THR A 68 0.26 11.92 23.73
C THR A 68 1.76 12.21 23.74
N ARG A 69 2.33 12.58 22.59
CA ARG A 69 3.45 13.54 22.55
C ARG A 69 3.19 14.56 21.44
N PRO A 70 3.26 15.88 21.75
CA PRO A 70 3.17 16.94 20.76
C PRO A 70 4.35 16.92 19.78
#